data_AF-K1Z6M9-F1
#
_entry.id   AF-K1Z6M9-F1
#
_cell.length_a   1.000
_cell.length_b   1.000
_cell.length_c   1.000
_cell.angle_alpha   90.00
_cell.angle_beta   90.00
_cell.angle_gamma   90.00
#
_symmetry.space_group_name_H-M   'P 1'
#
loop_
_entity.id
_entity.type
_entity.pdbx_description
1 polymer ?
#
loop_
_entity_poly.entity_id
_entity_poly.type
_entity_poly.pdbx_seq_one_letter_code
_entity_poly.pdbx_strand_id
1 'polypeptide(L)'
;MDFKRGILYFVLAVLGMMLWHAWQADNQVATSAASAAQMQSAVQTPDQFAPSATQGDASSVSRAAVHATAPVSLLAKPITVKTDVLDAKIDLRGGNLISAKLLQYPVSLQEKNVPVQILNPNSNDLYIAQSGLSVAASESASKPVDFQSTQTSYVLQPNETKLSIVLTGKTAQGLLVQKTFTFYRNDYAIKTDLRVQNTTGKTWQGNLYNQITRRDVPEAGYQRAYSGAAVSTSNTPYKKLSFSDMSDNNFSRDIQNGWIAMQQHYFLSTWIPPKNETLHYYSRSFGHGDDGKNNVFVLGYMSPSLQLAPNAEANLNSTLYVGPEIAKNLQSLGKGLDLTVDYGWLWPISKFLFWVMSEIYVFVGNWGWSIVLVTVFVKIVFHWFSHKSYSSMAHTRDLQPKIKALRDRLGDDKQAMSKAMMELYRKEKVNPLGGCLPMLIQIPVFFALYYVLVESVELRQAPWIFWIHDLSVKDPFYILPVLMGLSMLLQQKLSPPPPDPAQAKMMMFLPVIMTVFFLSFPSGLVLYWFTNNCVSILQQWIAMRMHDRRKQARPN
;
A
#
# COMPACT_ATOMS: atom_id res chain seq x y z
N MET A 1 12.18 26.85 26.33
CA MET A 1 11.89 25.41 26.12
C MET A 1 13.00 24.85 25.26
N ASP A 2 13.72 23.86 25.78
CA ASP A 2 15.00 23.45 25.23
C ASP A 2 14.87 22.82 23.84
N PHE A 3 15.41 23.50 22.83
CA PHE A 3 15.64 22.92 21.50
C PHE A 3 16.48 21.62 21.58
N LYS A 4 17.31 21.50 22.63
CA LYS A 4 17.99 20.24 23.00
C LYS A 4 17.01 19.13 23.34
N ARG A 5 15.94 19.41 24.09
CA ARG A 5 14.86 18.45 24.35
C ARG A 5 14.11 18.14 23.06
N GLY A 6 13.82 19.12 22.21
CA GLY A 6 13.18 18.89 20.91
C GLY A 6 13.99 17.97 19.98
N ILE A 7 15.30 18.18 19.88
CA ILE A 7 16.20 17.29 19.12
C ILE A 7 16.38 15.95 19.83
N LEU A 8 16.50 15.92 21.16
CA LEU A 8 16.54 14.67 21.91
C LEU A 8 15.25 13.89 21.72
N TYR A 9 14.08 14.53 21.64
CA TYR A 9 12.82 13.87 21.33
C TYR A 9 12.77 13.42 19.87
N PHE A 10 13.33 14.17 18.92
CA PHE A 10 13.44 13.73 17.54
C PHE A 10 14.40 12.54 17.39
N VAL A 11 15.59 12.61 18.00
CA VAL A 11 16.57 11.53 18.03
C VAL A 11 16.05 10.35 18.83
N LEU A 12 15.34 10.55 19.93
CA LEU A 12 14.67 9.50 20.70
C LEU A 12 13.49 8.91 19.93
N ALA A 13 12.77 9.70 19.13
CA ALA A 13 11.72 9.19 18.26
C ALA A 13 12.33 8.38 17.11
N VAL A 14 13.44 8.83 16.51
CA VAL A 14 14.18 8.08 15.50
C VAL A 14 14.82 6.83 16.10
N LEU A 15 15.47 6.91 17.27
CA LEU A 15 16.08 5.78 17.97
C LEU A 15 15.03 4.83 18.52
N GLY A 16 13.88 5.34 18.99
CA GLY A 16 12.74 4.54 19.43
C GLY A 16 12.10 3.81 18.25
N MET A 17 11.98 4.49 17.10
CA MET A 17 11.59 3.86 15.84
C MET A 17 12.63 2.83 15.39
N MET A 18 13.94 3.10 15.55
CA MET A 18 15.02 2.16 15.23
C MET A 18 15.10 0.97 16.17
N LEU A 19 14.90 1.14 17.48
CA LEU A 19 14.85 0.07 18.46
C LEU A 19 13.58 -0.75 18.30
N TRP A 20 12.46 -0.12 17.96
CA TRP A 20 11.25 -0.81 17.53
C TRP A 20 11.49 -1.63 16.25
N HIS A 21 12.22 -1.07 15.27
CA HIS A 21 12.63 -1.79 14.05
C HIS A 21 13.59 -2.93 14.35
N ALA A 22 14.59 -2.73 15.21
CA ALA A 22 15.57 -3.73 15.60
C ALA A 22 14.91 -4.84 16.43
N TRP A 23 14.00 -4.49 17.35
CA TRP A 23 13.21 -5.44 18.12
C TRP A 23 12.25 -6.22 17.22
N GLN A 24 11.63 -5.60 16.22
CA GLN A 24 10.84 -6.33 15.21
C GLN A 24 11.71 -7.25 14.35
N ALA A 25 12.94 -6.85 14.02
CA ALA A 25 13.89 -7.66 13.26
C ALA A 25 14.47 -8.82 14.08
N ASP A 26 14.79 -8.61 15.37
CA ASP A 26 15.34 -9.63 16.28
C ASP A 26 14.27 -10.61 16.79
N ASN A 27 13.00 -10.20 16.84
CA ASN A 27 11.87 -11.12 17.08
C ASN A 27 11.33 -11.76 15.79
N GLN A 28 12.08 -11.67 14.69
CA GLN A 28 11.96 -12.67 13.64
C GLN A 28 12.54 -13.97 14.19
N VAL A 29 11.69 -14.96 14.43
CA VAL A 29 12.16 -16.33 14.65
C VAL A 29 12.96 -16.71 13.42
N ALA A 30 14.29 -16.84 13.61
CA ALA A 30 15.20 -17.32 12.59
C ALA A 30 14.66 -18.65 12.05
N THR A 31 14.17 -18.65 10.80
CA THR A 31 13.88 -19.90 10.10
C THR A 31 15.21 -20.43 9.56
N SER A 32 16.03 -20.94 10.48
CA SER A 32 17.09 -21.87 10.16
C SER A 32 16.46 -23.09 9.51
N ALA A 33 16.97 -23.48 8.34
CA ALA A 33 16.64 -24.76 7.74
C ALA A 33 16.94 -25.89 8.74
N ALA A 34 15.90 -26.59 9.20
CA ALA A 34 16.03 -27.86 9.91
C ALA A 34 14.75 -28.71 9.76
N SER A 35 14.94 -29.87 9.13
CA SER A 35 14.12 -31.08 9.06
C SER A 35 12.60 -30.96 8.98
N ALA A 36 12.08 -31.42 7.84
CA ALA A 36 10.75 -31.97 7.72
C ALA A 36 10.53 -33.07 8.78
N ALA A 37 9.73 -32.75 9.80
CA ALA A 37 8.97 -33.72 10.54
C ALA A 37 7.50 -33.55 10.14
N GLN A 38 6.94 -34.58 9.50
CA GLN A 38 5.53 -34.67 9.14
C GLN A 38 4.65 -34.44 10.36
N MET A 39 3.99 -33.29 10.43
CA MET A 39 2.66 -33.20 11.01
C MET A 39 1.69 -32.94 9.87
N GLN A 40 0.93 -33.99 9.57
CA GLN A 40 -0.06 -34.06 8.52
C GLN A 40 -1.29 -33.25 8.96
N SER A 41 -1.24 -31.93 8.79
CA SER A 41 -2.43 -31.08 8.90
C SER A 41 -3.35 -31.38 7.71
N ALA A 42 -4.60 -31.72 7.99
CA ALA A 42 -5.62 -31.99 6.97
C ALA A 42 -5.70 -30.82 5.97
N VAL A 43 -5.60 -31.14 4.68
CA VAL A 43 -5.72 -30.16 3.58
C VAL A 43 -7.13 -29.57 3.63
N GLN A 44 -7.19 -28.33 4.10
CA GLN A 44 -8.39 -27.51 4.19
C GLN A 44 -8.80 -27.06 2.77
N THR A 45 -9.99 -27.49 2.30
CA THR A 45 -10.46 -27.20 0.94
C THR A 45 -11.26 -25.88 0.88
N PRO A 46 -11.24 -25.14 -0.24
CA PRO A 46 -11.96 -23.87 -0.42
C PRO A 46 -13.45 -23.86 -0.06
N ASP A 47 -14.11 -25.02 -0.15
CA ASP A 47 -15.57 -25.17 0.00
C ASP A 47 -16.06 -24.94 1.43
N GLN A 48 -15.21 -25.21 2.42
CA GLN A 48 -15.56 -25.06 3.84
C GLN A 48 -15.77 -23.59 4.26
N PHE A 49 -15.39 -22.64 3.40
CA PHE A 49 -15.48 -21.22 3.66
C PHE A 49 -16.73 -20.57 3.07
N ALA A 50 -17.66 -21.30 2.46
CA ALA A 50 -18.92 -20.73 1.97
C ALA A 50 -19.78 -20.17 3.13
N PRO A 51 -20.56 -19.10 2.94
CA PRO A 51 -21.49 -18.60 3.94
C PRO A 51 -22.75 -19.49 4.02
N SER A 52 -23.42 -19.48 5.18
CA SER A 52 -24.77 -20.03 5.35
C SER A 52 -25.82 -18.92 5.13
N ALA A 53 -27.01 -19.26 4.63
CA ALA A 53 -28.09 -18.28 4.48
C ALA A 53 -28.60 -17.83 5.85
N THR A 54 -28.86 -16.53 6.00
CA THR A 54 -29.54 -15.96 7.16
C THR A 54 -31.05 -16.10 6.99
N GLN A 55 -31.72 -16.80 7.92
CA GLN A 55 -33.15 -16.62 8.13
C GLN A 55 -33.31 -15.30 8.89
N GLY A 56 -34.29 -14.48 8.51
CA GLY A 56 -34.45 -13.13 9.04
C GLY A 56 -34.48 -13.08 10.57
N ASP A 57 -33.32 -12.77 11.16
CA ASP A 57 -33.11 -11.92 12.33
C ASP A 57 -31.59 -11.73 12.47
N ALA A 58 -31.18 -10.45 12.46
CA ALA A 58 -29.78 -10.05 12.45
C ALA A 58 -29.18 -10.21 13.84
N SER A 59 -28.82 -11.44 14.25
CA SER A 59 -27.94 -11.75 15.40
C SER A 59 -27.67 -13.25 15.53
N SER A 60 -26.88 -13.83 14.64
CA SER A 60 -25.97 -14.98 14.93
C SER A 60 -25.57 -15.69 13.64
N VAL A 61 -24.36 -15.39 13.14
CA VAL A 61 -23.72 -16.25 12.14
C VAL A 61 -23.06 -17.39 12.91
N SER A 62 -23.76 -18.51 13.02
CA SER A 62 -23.27 -19.71 13.70
C SER A 62 -22.02 -20.27 13.01
N ARG A 63 -20.99 -20.58 13.81
CA ARG A 63 -19.77 -21.30 13.38
C ARG A 63 -20.20 -22.72 13.00
N ALA A 64 -20.35 -23.00 11.71
CA ALA A 64 -20.62 -24.36 11.25
C ALA A 64 -19.50 -25.28 11.75
N ALA A 65 -19.87 -26.29 12.54
CA ALA A 65 -18.96 -27.31 13.03
C ALA A 65 -18.31 -28.02 11.83
N VAL A 66 -16.98 -28.10 11.84
CA VAL A 66 -16.17 -28.78 10.83
C VAL A 66 -16.37 -30.28 10.99
N HIS A 67 -17.37 -30.86 10.35
CA HIS A 67 -17.56 -32.32 10.30
C HIS A 67 -17.75 -32.84 8.87
N ALA A 68 -17.08 -33.98 8.64
CA ALA A 68 -17.04 -34.86 7.47
C ALA A 68 -16.14 -34.46 6.29
N THR A 69 -14.92 -34.98 6.31
CA THR A 69 -14.09 -35.30 5.14
C THR A 69 -14.87 -36.15 4.15
N ALA A 70 -15.30 -35.55 3.04
CA ALA A 70 -15.73 -36.29 1.86
C ALA A 70 -14.50 -36.75 1.06
N PRO A 71 -14.53 -37.96 0.46
CA PRO A 71 -13.44 -38.44 -0.39
C PRO A 71 -13.24 -37.49 -1.58
N VAL A 72 -11.98 -37.25 -1.92
CA VAL A 72 -11.54 -36.44 -3.06
C VAL A 72 -12.09 -37.08 -4.34
N SER A 73 -13.22 -36.57 -4.83
CA SER A 73 -13.67 -36.83 -6.20
C SER A 73 -12.58 -36.34 -7.14
N LEU A 74 -12.18 -37.18 -8.10
CA LEU A 74 -11.17 -36.91 -9.11
C LEU A 74 -11.39 -35.53 -9.73
N LEU A 75 -10.63 -34.53 -9.26
CA LEU A 75 -10.87 -33.12 -9.55
C LEU A 75 -10.77 -32.88 -11.06
N ALA A 76 -11.86 -32.40 -11.65
CA ALA A 76 -11.83 -31.83 -12.99
C ALA A 76 -10.73 -30.76 -13.03
N LYS A 77 -9.85 -30.82 -14.02
CA LYS A 77 -8.76 -29.83 -14.14
C LYS A 77 -9.38 -28.43 -14.26
N PRO A 78 -8.83 -27.42 -13.56
CA PRO A 78 -9.33 -26.05 -13.67
C PRO A 78 -9.18 -25.54 -15.10
N ILE A 79 -10.10 -24.69 -15.54
CA ILE A 79 -9.98 -24.02 -16.83
C ILE A 79 -8.90 -22.94 -16.76
N THR A 80 -8.19 -22.76 -17.87
CA THR A 80 -7.16 -21.72 -18.01
C THR A 80 -7.68 -20.58 -18.85
N VAL A 81 -7.37 -19.35 -18.43
CA VAL A 81 -7.80 -18.13 -19.11
C VAL A 81 -6.61 -17.21 -19.25
N LYS A 82 -6.25 -16.83 -20.47
CA LYS A 82 -5.13 -15.94 -20.75
C LYS A 82 -5.58 -14.72 -21.52
N THR A 83 -5.27 -13.54 -21.00
CA THR A 83 -5.38 -12.26 -21.69
C THR A 83 -3.99 -11.66 -21.92
N ASP A 84 -3.94 -10.39 -22.30
CA ASP A 84 -2.73 -9.59 -22.39
C ASP A 84 -2.17 -9.17 -21.01
N VAL A 85 -3.01 -9.13 -19.97
CA VAL A 85 -2.64 -8.69 -18.62
C VAL A 85 -2.79 -9.76 -17.55
N LEU A 86 -3.59 -10.79 -17.78
CA LEU A 86 -3.89 -11.84 -16.79
C LEU A 86 -3.64 -13.25 -17.34
N ASP A 87 -3.04 -14.10 -16.51
CA ASP A 87 -3.08 -15.57 -16.65
C ASP A 87 -3.79 -16.12 -15.41
N ALA A 88 -5.00 -16.63 -15.62
CA ALA A 88 -5.94 -16.98 -14.57
C ALA A 88 -6.44 -18.42 -14.68
N LYS A 89 -6.89 -18.97 -13.55
CA LYS A 89 -7.50 -20.30 -13.48
C LYS A 89 -8.82 -20.25 -12.75
N ILE A 90 -9.84 -20.87 -13.33
CA ILE A 90 -11.16 -21.01 -12.72
C ILE A 90 -11.40 -22.48 -12.40
N ASP A 91 -11.73 -22.76 -11.14
CA ASP A 91 -12.10 -24.10 -10.70
C ASP A 91 -13.53 -24.40 -11.16
N LEU A 92 -13.73 -25.55 -11.79
CA LEU A 92 -15.07 -26.02 -12.18
C LEU A 92 -15.89 -26.45 -10.96
N ARG A 93 -15.24 -26.81 -9.85
CA ARG A 93 -15.92 -26.99 -8.58
C ARG A 93 -16.18 -25.63 -7.94
N GLY A 94 -17.46 -25.27 -7.85
CA GLY A 94 -17.90 -23.97 -7.35
C GLY A 94 -17.75 -22.82 -8.34
N GLY A 95 -17.01 -22.95 -9.45
CA GLY A 95 -16.90 -21.90 -10.47
C GLY A 95 -16.17 -20.66 -9.95
N ASN A 96 -15.03 -20.86 -9.27
CA ASN A 96 -14.31 -19.81 -8.53
C ASN A 96 -13.00 -19.43 -9.21
N LEU A 97 -12.61 -18.16 -9.15
CA LEU A 97 -11.30 -17.71 -9.63
C LEU A 97 -10.25 -18.04 -8.56
N ILE A 98 -9.50 -19.12 -8.80
CA ILE A 98 -8.58 -19.68 -7.80
C ILE A 98 -7.12 -19.27 -8.04
N SER A 99 -6.78 -18.80 -9.24
CA SER A 99 -5.45 -18.29 -9.55
C SER A 99 -5.52 -17.12 -10.52
N ALA A 100 -4.66 -16.13 -10.30
CA ALA A 100 -4.52 -14.96 -11.16
C ALA A 100 -3.09 -14.43 -11.07
N LYS A 101 -2.40 -14.42 -12.21
CA LYS A 101 -1.04 -13.88 -12.39
C LYS A 101 -1.09 -12.64 -13.26
N LEU A 102 -0.35 -11.60 -12.89
CA LEU A 102 -0.32 -10.33 -13.59
C LEU A 102 0.84 -10.31 -14.60
N LEU A 103 0.53 -10.50 -15.88
CA LEU A 103 1.53 -10.72 -16.93
C LEU A 103 2.46 -9.52 -17.16
N GLN A 104 2.02 -8.32 -16.81
CA GLN A 104 2.78 -7.08 -16.98
C GLN A 104 3.68 -6.75 -15.77
N TYR A 105 3.59 -7.51 -14.68
CA TYR A 105 4.30 -7.24 -13.43
C TYR A 105 5.14 -8.45 -13.01
N PRO A 106 6.45 -8.48 -13.31
CA PRO A 106 7.31 -9.56 -12.85
C PRO A 106 7.59 -9.45 -11.35
N VAL A 107 7.87 -10.59 -10.72
CA VAL A 107 8.20 -10.65 -9.29
C VAL A 107 9.46 -9.85 -8.97
N SER A 108 10.46 -9.88 -9.85
CA SER A 108 11.72 -9.16 -9.72
C SER A 108 12.32 -8.82 -11.10
N LEU A 109 13.30 -7.92 -11.14
CA LEU A 109 14.03 -7.61 -12.38
C LEU A 109 14.93 -8.77 -12.85
N GLN A 110 15.29 -9.69 -11.94
CA GLN A 110 16.06 -10.90 -12.24
C GLN A 110 15.16 -11.98 -12.85
N GLU A 111 13.92 -12.09 -12.38
CA GLU A 111 12.94 -13.08 -12.81
C GLU A 111 11.85 -12.46 -13.72
N LYS A 112 12.27 -11.85 -14.83
CA LYS A 112 11.38 -11.11 -15.74
C LYS A 112 10.22 -11.94 -16.32
N ASN A 113 10.39 -13.26 -16.39
CA ASN A 113 9.41 -14.18 -16.97
C ASN A 113 8.46 -14.78 -15.91
N VAL A 114 8.63 -14.43 -14.63
CA VAL A 114 7.80 -14.91 -13.53
C VAL A 114 6.87 -13.77 -13.12
N PRO A 115 5.60 -13.78 -13.54
CA PRO A 115 4.64 -12.76 -13.16
C PRO A 115 4.25 -12.88 -11.68
N VAL A 116 3.93 -11.74 -11.07
CA VAL A 116 3.35 -11.68 -9.72
C VAL A 116 2.04 -12.47 -9.72
N GLN A 117 1.92 -13.40 -8.77
CA GLN A 117 0.70 -14.15 -8.53
C GLN A 117 -0.05 -13.51 -7.36
N ILE A 118 -1.28 -13.03 -7.62
CA ILE A 118 -2.17 -12.52 -6.56
C ILE A 118 -2.99 -13.67 -6.00
N LEU A 119 -3.86 -14.26 -6.83
CA LEU A 119 -4.69 -15.38 -6.37
C LEU A 119 -3.91 -16.70 -6.46
N ASN A 120 -3.99 -17.50 -5.40
CA ASN A 120 -3.28 -18.75 -5.24
C ASN A 120 -4.13 -19.78 -4.48
N PRO A 121 -4.36 -20.99 -5.01
CA PRO A 121 -5.13 -22.02 -4.32
C PRO A 121 -4.31 -22.81 -3.30
N ASN A 122 -2.99 -22.62 -3.23
CA ASN A 122 -2.12 -23.34 -2.29
C ASN A 122 -2.56 -23.06 -0.85
N SER A 123 -2.67 -24.09 -0.01
CA SER A 123 -3.08 -23.96 1.39
C SER A 123 -2.20 -22.99 2.17
N ASN A 124 -0.90 -22.92 1.89
CA ASN A 124 0.05 -22.08 2.62
C ASN A 124 -0.07 -20.60 2.27
N ASP A 125 -0.49 -20.29 1.04
CA ASP A 125 -0.62 -18.93 0.52
C ASP A 125 -2.04 -18.69 -0.02
N LEU A 126 -3.04 -19.27 0.64
CA LEU A 126 -4.41 -19.32 0.13
C LEU A 126 -4.91 -17.91 -0.13
N TYR A 127 -5.29 -17.62 -1.37
CA TYR A 127 -5.90 -16.35 -1.76
C TYR A 127 -6.77 -16.58 -2.98
N ILE A 128 -8.10 -16.63 -2.81
CA ILE A 128 -9.04 -16.97 -3.87
C ILE A 128 -10.25 -16.03 -3.86
N ALA A 129 -10.87 -15.84 -5.03
CA ALA A 129 -12.12 -15.10 -5.17
C ALA A 129 -13.25 -16.08 -5.51
N GLN A 130 -14.30 -16.07 -4.69
CA GLN A 130 -15.38 -17.04 -4.74
C GLN A 130 -16.72 -16.35 -4.97
N SER A 131 -17.63 -17.06 -5.62
CA SER A 131 -19.03 -16.67 -5.75
C SER A 131 -19.92 -17.90 -5.68
N GLY A 132 -21.20 -17.75 -5.32
CA GLY A 132 -22.09 -18.91 -5.31
C GLY A 132 -23.42 -18.68 -4.64
N LEU A 133 -24.05 -19.79 -4.25
CA LEU A 133 -25.32 -19.82 -3.54
C LEU A 133 -25.10 -20.29 -2.11
N SER A 134 -25.81 -19.69 -1.17
CA SER A 134 -25.96 -20.19 0.20
C SER A 134 -27.41 -20.57 0.45
N VAL A 135 -27.59 -21.63 1.25
CA VAL A 135 -28.88 -22.12 1.73
C VAL A 135 -28.89 -22.14 3.25
N ALA A 136 -30.06 -22.22 3.87
CA ALA A 136 -30.18 -22.22 5.32
C ALA A 136 -29.48 -23.44 5.91
N ALA A 137 -28.76 -23.25 7.03
CA ALA A 137 -27.98 -24.31 7.67
C ALA A 137 -28.83 -25.54 8.08
N SER A 138 -30.15 -25.34 8.27
CA SER A 138 -31.11 -26.38 8.59
C SER A 138 -31.44 -27.32 7.43
N GLU A 139 -31.18 -26.93 6.18
CA GLU A 139 -31.64 -27.69 5.00
C GLU A 139 -30.53 -28.54 4.35
N SER A 140 -29.26 -28.17 4.53
CA SER A 140 -28.03 -28.94 4.24
C SER A 140 -26.85 -27.97 4.23
N ALA A 141 -25.62 -28.46 4.48
CA ALA A 141 -24.42 -27.69 4.16
C ALA A 141 -24.41 -27.36 2.66
N SER A 142 -24.21 -26.09 2.30
CA SER A 142 -24.14 -25.68 0.88
C SER A 142 -23.01 -26.44 0.20
N LYS A 143 -23.34 -27.32 -0.75
CA LYS A 143 -22.35 -28.01 -1.57
C LYS A 143 -21.99 -27.14 -2.76
N PRO A 144 -20.71 -27.07 -3.15
CA PRO A 144 -20.32 -26.40 -4.39
C PRO A 144 -21.06 -26.99 -5.58
N VAL A 145 -21.39 -26.14 -6.54
CA VAL A 145 -21.94 -26.56 -7.83
C VAL A 145 -20.78 -27.04 -8.70
N ASP A 146 -20.87 -28.25 -9.23
CA ASP A 146 -19.96 -28.71 -10.28
C ASP A 146 -20.39 -28.14 -11.62
N PHE A 147 -19.54 -27.28 -12.18
CA PHE A 147 -19.76 -26.61 -13.45
C PHE A 147 -19.15 -27.37 -14.63
N GLN A 148 -19.72 -27.14 -15.79
CA GLN A 148 -19.21 -27.54 -17.09
C GLN A 148 -18.88 -26.31 -17.92
N SER A 149 -17.89 -26.45 -18.80
CA SER A 149 -17.41 -25.40 -19.70
C SER A 149 -17.27 -26.00 -21.10
N THR A 150 -17.48 -25.20 -22.14
CA THR A 150 -17.30 -25.65 -23.53
C THR A 150 -15.84 -25.98 -23.85
N GLN A 151 -14.90 -25.27 -23.22
CA GLN A 151 -13.46 -25.46 -23.41
C GLN A 151 -12.74 -25.47 -22.06
N THR A 152 -11.53 -26.01 -22.06
CA THR A 152 -10.64 -26.05 -20.87
C THR A 152 -9.55 -24.98 -20.92
N SER A 153 -9.35 -24.32 -22.06
CA SER A 153 -8.40 -23.22 -22.24
C SER A 153 -9.01 -22.14 -23.11
N TYR A 154 -8.91 -20.90 -22.65
CA TYR A 154 -9.40 -19.72 -23.33
C TYR A 154 -8.29 -18.69 -23.44
N VAL A 155 -8.09 -18.13 -24.64
CA VAL A 155 -7.08 -17.10 -24.90
C VAL A 155 -7.72 -15.96 -25.67
N LEU A 156 -7.61 -14.73 -25.14
CA LEU A 156 -8.09 -13.53 -25.80
C LEU A 156 -7.20 -13.25 -27.02
N GLN A 157 -7.76 -13.40 -28.23
CA GLN A 157 -6.98 -13.24 -29.46
C GLN A 157 -6.59 -11.78 -29.69
N PRO A 158 -5.43 -11.46 -30.33
CA PRO A 158 -4.92 -10.09 -30.45
C PRO A 158 -5.89 -9.06 -31.04
N ASN A 159 -6.81 -9.49 -31.91
CA ASN A 159 -7.83 -8.65 -32.57
C ASN A 159 -9.14 -8.55 -31.78
N GLU A 160 -9.29 -9.27 -30.67
CA GLU A 160 -10.48 -9.24 -29.83
C GLU A 160 -10.33 -8.23 -28.68
N THR A 161 -11.43 -7.59 -28.30
CA THR A 161 -11.48 -6.64 -27.18
C THR A 161 -12.01 -7.25 -25.89
N LYS A 162 -12.71 -8.40 -25.98
CA LYS A 162 -13.28 -9.11 -24.84
C LYS A 162 -13.27 -10.63 -25.06
N LEU A 163 -13.23 -11.37 -23.97
CA LEU A 163 -13.33 -12.83 -23.92
C LEU A 163 -14.37 -13.21 -22.86
N SER A 164 -15.41 -13.94 -23.26
CA SER A 164 -16.49 -14.39 -22.37
C SER A 164 -16.46 -15.90 -22.19
N ILE A 165 -16.52 -16.33 -20.94
CA ILE A 165 -16.51 -17.74 -20.53
C ILE A 165 -17.80 -18.01 -19.78
N VAL A 166 -18.55 -19.00 -20.24
CA VAL A 166 -19.81 -19.42 -19.65
C VAL A 166 -19.61 -20.78 -19.01
N LEU A 167 -19.92 -20.85 -17.71
CA LEU A 167 -19.97 -22.07 -16.93
C LEU A 167 -21.42 -22.39 -16.62
N THR A 168 -21.84 -23.64 -16.84
CA THR A 168 -23.19 -24.10 -16.53
C THR A 168 -23.13 -25.30 -15.59
N GLY A 169 -23.92 -25.31 -14.53
CA GLY A 169 -23.99 -26.39 -13.57
C GLY A 169 -25.39 -26.52 -12.97
N LYS A 170 -25.60 -27.58 -12.19
CA LYS A 170 -26.84 -27.78 -11.43
C LYS A 170 -26.54 -27.94 -9.94
N THR A 171 -27.33 -27.30 -9.09
CA THR A 171 -27.22 -27.53 -7.64
C THR A 171 -27.72 -28.91 -7.26
N ALA A 172 -27.41 -29.38 -6.05
CA ALA A 172 -27.96 -30.63 -5.52
C ALA A 172 -29.50 -30.61 -5.43
N GLN A 173 -30.10 -29.43 -5.27
CA GLN A 173 -31.54 -29.23 -5.26
C GLN A 173 -32.16 -29.16 -6.67
N GLY A 174 -31.35 -29.17 -7.73
CA GLY A 174 -31.83 -29.17 -9.12
C GLY A 174 -32.04 -27.78 -9.74
N LEU A 175 -31.49 -26.71 -9.14
CA LEU A 175 -31.46 -25.39 -9.78
C LEU A 175 -30.42 -25.36 -10.89
N LEU A 176 -30.73 -24.70 -12.00
CA LEU A 176 -29.75 -24.42 -13.05
C LEU A 176 -28.96 -23.16 -12.66
N VAL A 177 -27.64 -23.26 -12.67
CA VAL A 177 -26.74 -22.15 -12.34
C VAL A 177 -25.83 -21.87 -13.52
N GLN A 178 -25.79 -20.62 -13.95
CA GLN A 178 -24.88 -20.14 -14.97
C GLN A 178 -23.97 -19.07 -14.38
N LYS A 179 -22.66 -19.22 -14.56
CA LYS A 179 -21.67 -18.19 -14.26
C LYS A 179 -21.01 -17.72 -15.54
N THR A 180 -21.00 -16.42 -15.76
CA THR A 180 -20.34 -15.81 -16.92
C THR A 180 -19.19 -14.93 -16.44
N PHE A 181 -17.97 -15.22 -16.87
CA PHE A 181 -16.80 -14.35 -16.68
C PHE A 181 -16.50 -13.63 -17.99
N THR A 182 -16.42 -12.30 -17.97
CA THR A 182 -16.02 -11.52 -19.15
C THR A 182 -14.78 -10.71 -18.82
N PHE A 183 -13.71 -11.01 -19.55
CA PHE A 183 -12.43 -10.33 -19.51
C PHE A 183 -12.35 -9.32 -20.65
N TYR A 184 -11.68 -8.19 -20.41
CA TYR A 184 -11.43 -7.16 -21.41
C TYR A 184 -9.92 -6.97 -21.63
N ARG A 185 -9.55 -6.53 -22.83
CA ARG A 185 -8.17 -6.20 -23.17
C ARG A 185 -7.66 -5.05 -22.30
N ASN A 186 -6.41 -5.12 -21.83
CA ASN A 186 -5.77 -4.13 -20.96
C ASN A 186 -6.54 -3.81 -19.68
N ASP A 187 -7.39 -4.72 -19.19
CA ASP A 187 -8.22 -4.50 -18.02
C ASP A 187 -8.07 -5.63 -17.00
N TYR A 188 -7.94 -5.25 -15.73
CA TYR A 188 -7.87 -6.15 -14.58
C TYR A 188 -9.26 -6.36 -13.93
N ALA A 189 -10.27 -5.60 -14.39
CA ALA A 189 -11.66 -5.78 -14.00
C ALA A 189 -12.32 -6.89 -14.83
N ILE A 190 -12.79 -7.92 -14.14
CA ILE A 190 -13.50 -9.08 -14.69
C ILE A 190 -14.98 -8.89 -14.35
N LYS A 191 -15.82 -8.74 -15.38
CA LYS A 191 -17.27 -8.75 -15.15
C LYS A 191 -17.73 -10.17 -14.88
N THR A 192 -18.53 -10.35 -13.84
CA THR A 192 -19.09 -11.64 -13.46
C THR A 192 -20.61 -11.54 -13.37
N ASP A 193 -21.30 -12.49 -13.98
CA ASP A 193 -22.75 -12.66 -13.84
C ASP A 193 -23.02 -14.05 -13.27
N LEU A 194 -23.74 -14.11 -12.15
CA LEU A 194 -24.24 -15.35 -11.56
C LEU A 194 -25.76 -15.37 -11.74
N ARG A 195 -26.25 -16.20 -12.67
CA ARG A 195 -27.68 -16.43 -12.91
C ARG A 195 -28.10 -17.76 -12.32
N VAL A 196 -29.21 -17.75 -11.60
CA VAL A 196 -29.83 -18.93 -11.00
C VAL A 196 -31.26 -19.03 -11.50
N GLN A 197 -31.61 -20.17 -12.07
CA GLN A 197 -32.96 -20.46 -12.54
C GLN A 197 -33.52 -21.66 -11.80
N ASN A 198 -34.73 -21.51 -11.25
CA ASN A 198 -35.41 -22.60 -10.59
C ASN A 198 -36.12 -23.49 -11.61
N THR A 199 -35.47 -24.58 -12.02
CA THR A 199 -36.06 -25.59 -12.92
C THR A 199 -36.82 -26.69 -12.17
N THR A 200 -37.11 -26.49 -10.88
CA THR A 200 -37.80 -27.48 -10.03
C THR A 200 -39.27 -27.10 -9.82
N GLY A 201 -40.06 -28.03 -9.31
CA GLY A 201 -41.47 -27.79 -8.95
C GLY A 201 -41.68 -27.15 -7.56
N LYS A 202 -40.61 -26.81 -6.82
CA LYS A 202 -40.69 -26.25 -5.46
C LYS A 202 -40.06 -24.87 -5.43
N THR A 203 -40.58 -23.98 -4.59
CA THR A 203 -39.92 -22.69 -4.33
C THR A 203 -38.57 -22.92 -3.66
N TRP A 204 -37.52 -22.29 -4.17
CA TRP A 204 -36.21 -22.28 -3.55
C TRP A 204 -36.01 -21.03 -2.69
N GLN A 205 -35.33 -21.18 -1.57
CA GLN A 205 -34.94 -20.06 -0.71
C GLN A 205 -33.44 -20.07 -0.42
N GLY A 206 -32.79 -18.92 -0.54
CA GLY A 206 -31.36 -18.77 -0.22
C GLY A 206 -30.81 -17.42 -0.61
N ASN A 207 -29.49 -17.28 -0.66
CA ASN A 207 -28.81 -16.04 -1.04
C ASN A 207 -27.78 -16.31 -2.14
N LEU A 208 -27.47 -15.27 -2.91
CA LEU A 208 -26.31 -15.23 -3.80
C LEU A 208 -25.19 -14.49 -3.09
N TYR A 209 -23.95 -14.97 -3.17
CA TYR A 209 -22.82 -14.34 -2.48
C TYR A 209 -21.59 -14.21 -3.37
N ASN A 210 -20.77 -13.22 -3.04
CA ASN A 210 -19.39 -13.08 -3.50
C ASN A 210 -18.49 -12.90 -2.28
N GLN A 211 -17.32 -13.51 -2.28
CA GLN A 211 -16.34 -13.37 -1.20
C GLN A 211 -14.91 -13.50 -1.70
N ILE A 212 -13.98 -13.07 -0.86
CA ILE A 212 -12.55 -13.29 -0.98
C ILE A 212 -12.11 -14.05 0.26
N THR A 213 -11.37 -15.14 0.05
CA THR A 213 -10.77 -15.94 1.12
C THR A 213 -9.26 -15.83 1.01
N ARG A 214 -8.61 -15.38 2.08
CA ARG A 214 -7.17 -15.15 2.10
C ARG A 214 -6.56 -15.61 3.42
N ARG A 215 -5.43 -16.30 3.37
CA ARG A 215 -4.58 -16.55 4.53
C ARG A 215 -3.71 -15.32 4.79
N ASP A 216 -3.59 -14.94 6.06
CA ASP A 216 -2.58 -13.97 6.46
C ASP A 216 -1.19 -14.60 6.37
N VAL A 217 -0.46 -14.23 5.32
CA VAL A 217 0.93 -14.62 5.08
C VAL A 217 1.79 -13.38 5.23
N PRO A 218 2.86 -13.42 6.04
CA PRO A 218 3.81 -12.32 6.13
C PRO A 218 4.42 -12.02 4.76
N GLU A 219 4.29 -10.79 4.27
CA GLU A 219 4.97 -10.40 3.03
C GLU A 219 6.49 -10.32 3.25
N ALA A 220 7.26 -10.95 2.35
CA ALA A 220 8.71 -10.82 2.32
C ALA A 220 9.08 -9.46 1.69
N GLY A 221 9.67 -8.54 2.46
CA GLY A 221 10.15 -7.25 1.93
C GLY A 221 9.94 -6.07 2.88
N TYR A 222 9.71 -4.89 2.30
CA TYR A 222 9.56 -3.63 3.05
C TYR A 222 8.20 -3.63 3.79
N GLN A 223 8.19 -4.08 5.05
CA GLN A 223 7.02 -4.37 5.90
C GLN A 223 6.13 -3.16 6.31
N ARG A 224 6.01 -2.12 5.49
CA ARG A 224 5.22 -0.91 5.82
C ARG A 224 3.95 -0.74 5.00
N ALA A 225 3.84 -1.41 3.86
CA ALA A 225 2.63 -1.35 3.06
C ALA A 225 1.49 -2.06 3.79
N TYR A 226 0.29 -1.52 3.67
CA TYR A 226 -0.88 -2.12 4.28
C TYR A 226 -1.21 -3.45 3.60
N SER A 227 -1.20 -4.55 4.36
CA SER A 227 -1.72 -5.86 3.93
C SER A 227 -2.89 -6.21 4.83
N GLY A 228 -4.08 -6.39 4.24
CA GLY A 228 -5.30 -6.60 5.00
C GLY A 228 -6.58 -6.45 4.18
N ALA A 229 -7.71 -6.52 4.86
CA ALA A 229 -9.02 -6.30 4.25
C ALA A 229 -9.40 -4.81 4.24
N ALA A 230 -10.22 -4.40 3.28
CA ALA A 230 -10.83 -3.08 3.29
C ALA A 230 -12.28 -3.16 2.83
N VAL A 231 -13.09 -2.22 3.31
CA VAL A 231 -14.51 -2.12 2.95
C VAL A 231 -14.87 -0.65 2.70
N SER A 232 -15.71 -0.43 1.71
CA SER A 232 -16.42 0.84 1.53
C SER A 232 -17.88 0.69 1.91
N THR A 233 -18.41 1.68 2.61
CA THR A 233 -19.82 1.80 2.96
C THR A 233 -20.43 3.07 2.35
N SER A 234 -21.74 3.25 2.42
CA SER A 234 -22.41 4.45 1.88
C SER A 234 -21.91 5.75 2.54
N ASN A 235 -21.52 5.69 3.82
CA ASN A 235 -21.05 6.83 4.62
C ASN A 235 -19.53 6.91 4.74
N THR A 236 -18.83 5.79 4.57
CA THR A 236 -17.37 5.69 4.74
C THR A 236 -16.76 5.15 3.46
N PRO A 237 -16.21 6.00 2.58
CA PRO A 237 -15.75 5.60 1.25
C PRO A 237 -14.55 4.64 1.28
N TYR A 238 -13.83 4.57 2.41
CA TYR A 238 -12.73 3.65 2.63
C TYR A 238 -12.54 3.40 4.13
N LYS A 239 -12.54 2.14 4.54
CA LYS A 239 -12.19 1.71 5.89
C LYS A 239 -11.32 0.46 5.83
N LYS A 240 -10.13 0.55 6.42
CA LYS A 240 -9.27 -0.60 6.70
C LYS A 240 -9.92 -1.51 7.73
N LEU A 241 -9.83 -2.80 7.48
CA LEU A 241 -10.27 -3.87 8.35
C LEU A 241 -9.09 -4.82 8.47
N SER A 242 -8.23 -4.61 9.47
CA SER A 242 -7.03 -5.43 9.63
C SER A 242 -7.38 -6.87 9.96
N PHE A 243 -6.48 -7.80 9.70
CA PHE A 243 -6.67 -9.21 10.05
C PHE A 243 -6.81 -9.43 11.57
N SER A 244 -6.16 -8.61 12.38
CA SER A 244 -6.41 -8.58 13.83
C SER A 244 -7.84 -8.13 14.14
N ASP A 245 -8.32 -7.03 13.53
CA ASP A 245 -9.70 -6.56 13.77
C ASP A 245 -10.74 -7.62 13.38
N MET A 246 -10.50 -8.34 12.28
CA MET A 246 -11.37 -9.45 11.82
C MET A 246 -11.33 -10.67 12.73
N SER A 247 -10.23 -10.89 13.44
CA SER A 247 -10.10 -11.97 14.42
C SER A 247 -10.84 -11.63 15.71
N ASP A 248 -10.74 -10.37 16.15
CA ASP A 248 -11.39 -9.87 17.35
C ASP A 248 -12.91 -9.77 17.17
N ASN A 249 -13.35 -9.18 16.06
CA ASN A 249 -14.76 -8.94 15.78
C ASN A 249 -15.08 -9.12 14.29
N ASN A 250 -16.01 -10.03 14.00
CA ASN A 250 -16.54 -10.17 12.65
C ASN A 250 -17.27 -8.89 12.22
N PHE A 251 -16.94 -8.40 11.02
CA PHE A 251 -17.72 -7.38 10.34
C PHE A 251 -19.07 -8.00 9.91
N SER A 252 -20.18 -7.31 10.14
CA SER A 252 -21.52 -7.76 9.74
C SER A 252 -22.46 -6.56 9.66
N ARG A 253 -22.82 -6.12 8.46
CA ARG A 253 -23.68 -4.94 8.23
C ARG A 253 -24.38 -5.01 6.87
N ASP A 254 -25.62 -4.52 6.82
CA ASP A 254 -26.29 -4.23 5.57
C ASP A 254 -25.80 -2.88 5.01
N ILE A 255 -25.38 -2.88 3.75
CA ILE A 255 -24.80 -1.72 3.10
C ILE A 255 -25.42 -1.58 1.72
N GLN A 256 -25.85 -0.36 1.41
CA GLN A 256 -26.25 0.00 0.06
C GLN A 256 -25.03 0.43 -0.76
N ASN A 257 -24.80 -0.21 -1.90
CA ASN A 257 -23.54 -0.10 -2.66
C ASN A 257 -22.33 -0.56 -1.81
N GLY A 258 -21.17 0.05 -2.03
CA GLY A 258 -19.92 -0.30 -1.37
C GLY A 258 -19.07 -1.23 -2.22
N TRP A 259 -18.04 -1.78 -1.60
CA TRP A 259 -17.17 -2.82 -2.16
C TRP A 259 -16.35 -3.44 -1.02
N ILE A 260 -15.85 -4.65 -1.25
CA ILE A 260 -14.91 -5.34 -0.36
C ILE A 260 -13.58 -5.55 -1.08
N ALA A 261 -12.46 -5.45 -0.36
CA ALA A 261 -11.15 -5.68 -0.94
C ALA A 261 -10.22 -6.43 0.01
N MET A 262 -9.27 -7.15 -0.56
CA MET A 262 -8.06 -7.63 0.10
C MET A 262 -6.86 -6.96 -0.56
N GLN A 263 -6.09 -6.20 0.22
CA GLN A 263 -4.96 -5.38 -0.23
C GLN A 263 -3.63 -6.01 0.17
N GLN A 264 -2.61 -5.78 -0.64
CA GLN A 264 -1.23 -6.17 -0.39
C GLN A 264 -0.32 -5.13 -1.08
N HIS A 265 1.00 -5.16 -0.86
CA HIS A 265 1.84 -4.08 -1.41
C HIS A 265 1.71 -3.99 -2.94
N TYR A 266 1.24 -2.83 -3.44
CA TYR A 266 0.97 -2.50 -4.84
C TYR A 266 -0.22 -3.17 -5.52
N PHE A 267 -0.88 -4.14 -4.89
CA PHE A 267 -1.91 -4.94 -5.56
C PHE A 267 -3.13 -5.17 -4.66
N LEU A 268 -4.29 -5.37 -5.29
CA LEU A 268 -5.50 -5.72 -4.56
C LEU A 268 -6.38 -6.67 -5.37
N SER A 269 -7.24 -7.40 -4.67
CA SER A 269 -8.45 -7.95 -5.25
C SER A 269 -9.68 -7.35 -4.60
N THR A 270 -10.73 -7.07 -5.37
CA THR A 270 -11.96 -6.49 -4.85
C THR A 270 -13.18 -7.00 -5.60
N TRP A 271 -14.25 -7.24 -4.83
CA TRP A 271 -15.58 -7.43 -5.39
C TRP A 271 -16.37 -6.12 -5.29
N ILE A 272 -16.81 -5.64 -6.45
CA ILE A 272 -17.73 -4.51 -6.59
C ILE A 272 -19.12 -5.06 -6.93
N PRO A 273 -20.12 -4.87 -6.04
CA PRO A 273 -21.50 -5.28 -6.26
C PRO A 273 -22.20 -4.41 -7.33
N PRO A 274 -23.41 -4.79 -7.75
CA PRO A 274 -24.24 -3.95 -8.61
C PRO A 274 -24.65 -2.67 -7.87
N LYS A 275 -24.94 -1.60 -8.64
CA LYS A 275 -25.31 -0.30 -8.08
C LYS A 275 -26.75 -0.34 -7.54
N ASN A 276 -26.98 0.42 -6.49
CA ASN A 276 -28.28 0.65 -5.83
C ASN A 276 -28.90 -0.58 -5.14
N GLU A 277 -28.13 -1.63 -4.90
CA GLU A 277 -28.57 -2.78 -4.11
C GLU A 277 -28.08 -2.68 -2.65
N THR A 278 -28.93 -3.12 -1.73
CA THR A 278 -28.58 -3.33 -0.32
C THR A 278 -28.21 -4.79 -0.14
N LEU A 279 -26.95 -5.02 0.24
CA LEU A 279 -26.37 -6.35 0.43
C LEU A 279 -25.88 -6.49 1.87
N HIS A 280 -25.84 -7.72 2.36
CA HIS A 280 -25.29 -8.02 3.67
C HIS A 280 -23.80 -8.31 3.56
N TYR A 281 -22.96 -7.42 4.08
CA TYR A 281 -21.51 -7.54 4.09
C TYR A 281 -21.06 -8.21 5.38
N TYR A 282 -20.11 -9.14 5.27
CA TYR A 282 -19.65 -9.92 6.40
C TYR A 282 -18.17 -10.23 6.33
N SER A 283 -17.57 -10.49 7.49
CA SER A 283 -16.24 -11.06 7.60
C SER A 283 -16.23 -12.26 8.56
N ARG A 284 -15.28 -13.17 8.36
CA ARG A 284 -15.08 -14.35 9.22
C ARG A 284 -13.57 -14.64 9.34
N SER A 285 -13.15 -15.12 10.50
CA SER A 285 -11.79 -15.61 10.75
C SER A 285 -11.82 -17.10 11.11
N PHE A 286 -10.88 -17.87 10.57
CA PHE A 286 -10.72 -19.31 10.78
C PHE A 286 -9.28 -19.62 11.18
N GLY A 287 -9.08 -20.12 12.41
CA GLY A 287 -7.74 -20.43 12.94
C GLY A 287 -7.75 -20.87 14.41
N HIS A 288 -6.60 -21.30 14.91
CA HIS A 288 -6.39 -21.85 16.27
C HIS A 288 -5.54 -20.95 17.20
N GLY A 289 -5.34 -19.68 16.88
CA GLY A 289 -4.58 -18.74 17.71
C GLY A 289 -5.16 -17.32 17.67
N ASP A 290 -5.09 -16.63 18.81
CA ASP A 290 -5.52 -15.24 19.02
C ASP A 290 -4.56 -14.22 18.38
N ASP A 291 -3.45 -14.66 17.77
CA ASP A 291 -2.41 -13.77 17.21
C ASP A 291 -2.64 -13.39 15.74
N GLY A 292 -3.71 -13.88 15.10
CA GLY A 292 -4.07 -13.56 13.71
C GLY A 292 -3.16 -14.18 12.63
N LYS A 293 -1.99 -14.69 13.01
CA LYS A 293 -0.97 -15.21 12.08
C LYS A 293 -1.37 -16.56 11.54
N ASN A 294 -1.17 -16.77 10.24
CA ASN A 294 -1.55 -18.01 9.57
C ASN A 294 -3.07 -18.31 9.60
N ASN A 295 -3.92 -17.40 10.07
CA ASN A 295 -5.38 -17.57 10.04
C ASN A 295 -5.92 -17.36 8.62
N VAL A 296 -7.05 -18.00 8.31
CA VAL A 296 -7.78 -17.78 7.06
C VAL A 296 -8.90 -16.78 7.31
N PHE A 297 -8.90 -15.71 6.54
CA PHE A 297 -9.83 -14.61 6.60
C PHE A 297 -10.75 -14.64 5.40
N VAL A 298 -12.03 -14.48 5.65
CA VAL A 298 -13.07 -14.38 4.62
C VAL A 298 -13.72 -13.02 4.73
N LEU A 299 -13.82 -12.31 3.63
CA LEU A 299 -14.58 -11.07 3.51
C LEU A 299 -15.54 -11.22 2.32
N GLY A 300 -16.81 -10.94 2.52
CA GLY A 300 -17.84 -11.20 1.52
C GLY A 300 -19.04 -10.27 1.62
N TYR A 301 -19.91 -10.36 0.63
CA TYR A 301 -21.27 -9.87 0.70
C TYR A 301 -22.24 -10.91 0.14
N MET A 302 -23.50 -10.84 0.56
CA MET A 302 -24.58 -11.67 0.06
C MET A 302 -25.85 -10.87 -0.19
N SER A 303 -26.67 -11.33 -1.14
CA SER A 303 -27.99 -10.78 -1.42
C SER A 303 -28.92 -10.94 -0.21
N PRO A 304 -30.03 -10.18 -0.14
CA PRO A 304 -31.16 -10.56 0.71
C PRO A 304 -31.63 -11.99 0.42
N SER A 305 -32.39 -12.58 1.35
CA SER A 305 -32.98 -13.91 1.15
C SER A 305 -33.93 -13.87 -0.04
N LEU A 306 -33.59 -14.59 -1.11
CA LEU A 306 -34.37 -14.71 -2.33
C LEU A 306 -35.34 -15.87 -2.18
N GLN A 307 -36.57 -15.69 -2.68
CA GLN A 307 -37.53 -16.78 -2.88
C GLN A 307 -37.77 -16.93 -4.39
N LEU A 308 -37.29 -18.03 -4.98
CA LEU A 308 -37.45 -18.32 -6.39
C LEU A 308 -38.57 -19.34 -6.59
N ALA A 309 -39.71 -18.88 -7.11
CA ALA A 309 -40.79 -19.77 -7.54
C ALA A 309 -40.35 -20.68 -8.71
N PRO A 310 -41.08 -21.77 -9.02
CA PRO A 310 -40.83 -22.58 -10.21
C PRO A 310 -40.73 -21.73 -11.49
N ASN A 311 -39.71 -21.99 -12.30
CA ASN A 311 -39.33 -21.26 -13.51
C ASN A 311 -38.89 -19.79 -13.32
N ALA A 312 -38.86 -19.28 -12.09
CA ALA A 312 -38.31 -17.96 -11.80
C ALA A 312 -36.78 -17.96 -11.86
N GLU A 313 -36.22 -16.78 -12.02
CA GLU A 313 -34.77 -16.55 -12.06
C GLU A 313 -34.35 -15.37 -11.20
N ALA A 314 -33.10 -15.41 -10.75
CA ALA A 314 -32.40 -14.29 -10.17
C ALA A 314 -30.97 -14.22 -10.68
N ASN A 315 -30.39 -13.03 -10.60
CA ASN A 315 -29.05 -12.75 -11.06
C ASN A 315 -28.30 -11.85 -10.05
N LEU A 316 -27.00 -12.09 -9.92
CA LEU A 316 -26.07 -11.22 -9.20
C LEU A 316 -24.97 -10.80 -10.16
N ASN A 317 -25.08 -9.56 -10.65
CA ASN A 317 -24.08 -8.94 -11.52
C ASN A 317 -23.00 -8.27 -10.66
N SER A 318 -21.73 -8.58 -10.87
CA SER A 318 -20.65 -8.01 -10.08
C SER A 318 -19.39 -7.80 -10.91
N THR A 319 -18.45 -7.03 -10.39
CA THR A 319 -17.12 -6.88 -10.98
C THR A 319 -16.09 -7.36 -9.98
N LEU A 320 -15.24 -8.29 -10.41
CA LEU A 320 -14.06 -8.73 -9.67
C LEU A 320 -12.85 -8.04 -10.28
N TYR A 321 -12.18 -7.18 -9.53
CA TYR A 321 -10.89 -6.64 -9.94
C TYR A 321 -9.78 -7.43 -9.27
N VAL A 322 -8.74 -7.81 -10.03
CA VAL A 322 -7.54 -8.50 -9.52
C VAL A 322 -6.33 -7.92 -10.22
N GLY A 323 -5.64 -6.97 -9.58
CA GLY A 323 -4.62 -6.21 -10.28
C GLY A 323 -3.90 -5.16 -9.45
N PRO A 324 -3.13 -4.28 -10.12
CA PRO A 324 -2.34 -3.22 -9.50
C PRO A 324 -3.20 -2.12 -8.88
N GLU A 325 -2.73 -1.47 -7.82
CA GLU A 325 -3.43 -0.35 -7.18
C GLU A 325 -3.23 0.97 -7.98
N ILE A 326 -3.75 1.04 -9.21
CA ILE A 326 -3.68 2.24 -10.05
C ILE A 326 -4.92 3.09 -9.78
N ALA A 327 -4.73 4.25 -9.13
CA ALA A 327 -5.83 5.11 -8.68
C ALA A 327 -6.83 5.46 -9.80
N LYS A 328 -6.35 5.75 -11.02
CA LYS A 328 -7.20 6.09 -12.18
C LYS A 328 -8.12 4.93 -12.59
N ASN A 329 -7.62 3.70 -12.58
CA ASN A 329 -8.40 2.51 -12.93
C ASN A 329 -9.47 2.28 -11.85
N LEU A 330 -9.05 2.30 -10.59
CA LEU A 330 -9.91 2.02 -9.44
C LEU A 330 -11.02 3.05 -9.25
N GLN A 331 -10.74 4.35 -9.46
CA GLN A 331 -11.73 5.42 -9.33
C GLN A 331 -12.96 5.20 -10.22
N SER A 332 -12.78 4.63 -11.41
CA SER A 332 -13.88 4.35 -12.34
C SER A 332 -14.77 3.18 -11.92
N LEU A 333 -14.26 2.26 -11.08
CA LEU A 333 -14.96 1.04 -10.68
C LEU A 333 -15.88 1.26 -9.48
N GLY A 334 -15.45 2.08 -8.52
CA GLY A 334 -16.22 2.31 -7.30
C GLY A 334 -15.81 3.58 -6.56
N LYS A 335 -16.78 4.25 -5.92
CA LYS A 335 -16.52 5.42 -5.09
C LYS A 335 -15.55 5.03 -3.96
N GLY A 336 -14.46 5.78 -3.82
CA GLY A 336 -13.46 5.57 -2.77
C GLY A 336 -12.50 4.41 -3.01
N LEU A 337 -12.64 3.65 -4.10
CA LEU A 337 -11.74 2.53 -4.39
C LEU A 337 -10.32 3.02 -4.70
N ASP A 338 -10.16 4.24 -5.23
CA ASP A 338 -8.87 4.90 -5.43
C ASP A 338 -8.15 5.26 -4.12
N LEU A 339 -8.85 5.22 -2.98
CA LEU A 339 -8.27 5.45 -1.64
C LEU A 339 -7.56 4.21 -1.08
N THR A 340 -7.64 3.07 -1.79
CA THR A 340 -6.84 1.88 -1.46
C THR A 340 -5.34 2.16 -1.59
N VAL A 341 -4.94 3.04 -2.51
CA VAL A 341 -3.59 3.58 -2.58
C VAL A 341 -3.32 4.45 -1.35
N ASP A 342 -2.61 3.87 -0.38
CA ASP A 342 -2.47 4.45 0.97
C ASP A 342 -1.44 5.57 1.02
N TYR A 343 -1.84 6.75 0.54
CA TYR A 343 -1.02 7.95 0.61
C TYR A 343 -0.89 8.56 2.03
N GLY A 344 -1.32 7.84 3.06
CA GLY A 344 -1.26 8.26 4.46
C GLY A 344 -2.12 9.48 4.78
N TRP A 345 -1.87 10.08 5.94
CA TRP A 345 -2.63 11.23 6.45
C TRP A 345 -2.49 12.51 5.62
N LEU A 346 -1.46 12.60 4.77
CA LEU A 346 -1.19 13.73 3.87
C LEU A 346 -1.73 13.48 2.45
N TRP A 347 -2.70 12.58 2.30
CA TRP A 347 -3.23 12.16 1.00
C TRP A 347 -3.57 13.30 0.01
N PRO A 348 -4.07 14.50 0.39
CA PRO A 348 -4.34 15.54 -0.60
C PRO A 348 -3.06 16.07 -1.26
N ILE A 349 -2.00 16.22 -0.45
CA ILE A 349 -0.69 16.68 -0.91
C ILE A 349 -0.04 15.58 -1.75
N SER A 350 -0.08 14.33 -1.29
CA SER A 350 0.46 13.17 -2.02
C SER A 350 -0.21 13.00 -3.38
N LYS A 351 -1.54 13.03 -3.46
CA LYS A 351 -2.29 12.97 -4.74
C LYS A 351 -1.89 14.10 -5.68
N PHE A 352 -1.76 15.33 -5.17
CA PHE A 352 -1.33 16.46 -5.98
C PHE A 352 0.11 16.28 -6.50
N LEU A 353 1.06 15.88 -5.64
CA LEU A 353 2.44 15.68 -6.05
C LEU A 353 2.58 14.52 -7.05
N PHE A 354 1.85 13.42 -6.85
CA PHE A 354 1.83 12.32 -7.80
C PHE A 354 1.22 12.72 -9.15
N TRP A 355 0.15 13.54 -9.15
CA TRP A 355 -0.40 14.11 -10.37
C TRP A 355 0.65 14.93 -11.13
N VAL A 356 1.33 15.86 -10.46
CA VAL A 356 2.42 16.64 -11.07
C VAL A 356 3.53 15.73 -11.61
N MET A 357 3.95 14.72 -10.84
CA MET A 357 4.95 13.75 -11.28
C MET A 357 4.52 12.96 -12.52
N SER A 358 3.24 12.59 -12.59
CA SER A 358 2.66 11.87 -13.72
C SER A 358 2.62 12.73 -14.97
N GLU A 359 2.25 14.01 -14.85
CA GLU A 359 2.32 14.96 -15.95
C GLU A 359 3.76 15.11 -16.46
N ILE A 360 4.73 15.29 -15.56
CA ILE A 360 6.16 15.34 -15.93
C ILE A 360 6.58 14.04 -16.63
N TYR A 361 6.12 12.88 -16.15
CA TYR A 361 6.42 11.59 -16.75
C TYR A 361 5.89 11.50 -18.19
N VAL A 362 4.71 12.04 -18.50
CA VAL A 362 4.18 12.06 -19.88
C VAL A 362 5.11 12.79 -20.84
N PHE A 363 5.79 13.86 -20.38
CA PHE A 363 6.74 14.61 -21.21
C PHE A 363 8.13 13.99 -21.29
N VAL A 364 8.62 13.40 -20.20
CA VAL A 364 10.02 12.92 -20.09
C VAL A 364 10.17 11.42 -20.33
N GLY A 365 9.13 10.63 -20.05
CA GLY A 365 9.12 9.17 -20.19
C GLY A 365 10.00 8.42 -19.18
N ASN A 366 10.43 9.06 -18.09
CA ASN A 366 11.31 8.44 -17.09
C ASN A 366 10.99 8.92 -15.67
N TRP A 367 10.58 7.98 -14.80
CA TRP A 367 10.17 8.29 -13.43
C TRP A 367 11.29 8.87 -12.57
N GLY A 368 12.54 8.48 -12.76
CA GLY A 368 13.67 9.04 -12.01
C GLY A 368 13.86 10.52 -12.32
N TRP A 369 13.76 10.92 -13.59
CA TRP A 369 13.76 12.32 -13.97
C TRP A 369 12.50 13.06 -13.51
N SER A 370 11.33 12.40 -13.48
CA SER A 370 10.12 12.98 -12.87
C SER A 370 10.32 13.32 -11.39
N ILE A 371 11.01 12.46 -10.63
CA ILE A 371 11.37 12.73 -9.23
C ILE A 371 12.30 13.95 -9.13
N VAL A 372 13.32 14.03 -9.98
CA VAL A 372 14.25 15.17 -9.99
C VAL A 372 13.50 16.47 -10.27
N LEU A 373 12.66 16.49 -11.30
CA LEU A 373 11.94 17.68 -11.76
C LEU A 373 10.85 18.12 -10.79
N VAL A 374 10.09 17.19 -10.18
CA VAL A 374 9.12 17.57 -9.14
C VAL A 374 9.83 18.18 -7.93
N THR A 375 11.02 17.67 -7.58
CA THR A 375 11.82 18.21 -6.47
C THR A 375 12.25 19.65 -6.77
N VAL A 376 12.73 19.91 -7.99
CA VAL A 376 13.08 21.26 -8.45
C VAL A 376 11.85 22.17 -8.45
N PHE A 377 10.71 21.71 -8.97
CA PHE A 377 9.46 22.44 -8.99
C PHE A 377 9.03 22.87 -7.58
N VAL A 378 9.02 21.95 -6.62
CA VAL A 378 8.70 22.25 -5.22
C VAL A 378 9.66 23.31 -4.65
N LYS A 379 10.96 23.21 -4.95
CA LYS A 379 11.96 24.20 -4.51
C LYS A 379 11.75 25.58 -5.10
N ILE A 380 11.23 25.67 -6.32
CA ILE A 380 10.86 26.93 -6.97
C ILE A 380 9.65 27.54 -6.27
N VAL A 381 8.60 26.74 -6.03
CA VAL A 381 7.38 27.19 -5.33
C VAL A 381 7.72 27.77 -3.94
N PHE A 382 8.61 27.11 -3.20
CA PHE A 382 9.03 27.58 -1.88
C PHE A 382 10.25 28.51 -1.87
N HIS A 383 10.73 28.96 -3.05
CA HIS A 383 11.98 29.70 -3.16
C HIS A 383 12.00 30.95 -2.27
N TRP A 384 10.91 31.71 -2.22
CA TRP A 384 10.83 32.92 -1.41
C TRP A 384 11.09 32.65 0.09
N PHE A 385 10.49 31.59 0.64
CA PHE A 385 10.69 31.17 2.02
C PHE A 385 12.13 30.70 2.26
N SER A 386 12.65 29.86 1.36
CA SER A 386 14.03 29.37 1.44
C SER A 386 15.04 30.52 1.38
N HIS A 387 14.84 31.50 0.48
CA HIS A 387 15.74 32.65 0.35
C HIS A 387 15.78 33.49 1.63
N LYS A 388 14.63 33.75 2.26
CA LYS A 388 14.58 34.46 3.55
C LYS A 388 15.35 33.73 4.64
N SER A 389 15.19 32.41 4.73
CA SER A 389 15.94 31.59 5.67
C SER A 389 17.44 31.64 5.43
N TYR A 390 17.88 31.44 4.18
CA TYR A 390 19.31 31.48 3.84
C TYR A 390 19.93 32.86 4.08
N SER A 391 19.18 33.94 3.81
CA SER A 391 19.58 35.30 4.18
C SER A 391 19.79 35.42 5.69
N SER A 392 18.86 34.92 6.51
CA SER A 392 19.02 34.90 7.98
C SER A 392 20.27 34.12 8.41
N MET A 393 20.57 32.99 7.77
CA MET A 393 21.78 32.22 8.04
C MET A 393 23.06 33.01 7.70
N ALA A 394 23.07 33.76 6.60
CA ALA A 394 24.21 34.60 6.23
C ALA A 394 24.48 35.70 7.29
N HIS A 395 23.43 36.30 7.86
CA HIS A 395 23.58 37.24 8.97
C HIS A 395 24.11 36.56 10.24
N THR A 396 23.61 35.36 10.58
CA THR A 396 24.15 34.60 11.71
C THR A 396 25.62 34.24 11.51
N ARG A 397 26.06 33.95 10.28
CA ARG A 397 27.47 33.73 9.94
C ARG A 397 28.33 34.95 10.29
N ASP A 398 27.86 36.15 9.97
CA ASP A 398 28.54 37.40 10.27
C ASP A 398 28.69 37.67 11.78
N LEU A 399 27.81 37.08 12.61
CA LEU A 399 27.86 37.21 14.07
C LEU A 399 28.80 36.20 14.75
N GLN A 400 29.30 35.19 14.04
CA GLN A 400 30.18 34.16 14.61
C GLN A 400 31.41 34.71 15.37
N PRO A 401 32.11 35.78 14.89
CA PRO A 401 33.21 36.37 15.65
C PRO A 401 32.76 36.98 16.98
N LYS A 402 31.59 37.63 17.02
CA LYS A 402 31.01 38.20 18.24
C LYS A 402 30.57 37.10 19.21
N ILE A 403 30.00 36.01 18.70
CA ILE A 403 29.62 34.84 19.50
C ILE A 403 30.87 34.17 20.09
N LYS A 404 31.97 34.07 19.34
CA LYS A 404 33.24 33.55 19.83
C LYS A 404 33.80 34.43 20.95
N ALA A 405 33.85 35.74 20.76
CA ALA A 405 34.31 36.67 21.80
C ALA A 405 33.43 36.62 23.07
N LEU A 406 32.12 36.44 22.91
CA LEU A 406 31.19 36.25 24.03
C LEU A 406 31.51 34.98 24.82
N ARG A 407 31.78 33.88 24.11
CA ARG A 407 32.17 32.59 24.69
C ARG A 407 33.48 32.69 25.44
N ASP A 408 34.48 33.34 24.86
CA ASP A 408 35.80 33.52 25.48
C ASP A 408 35.70 34.34 26.79
N ARG A 409 34.71 35.24 26.90
CA ARG A 409 34.45 36.03 28.12
C ARG A 409 33.61 35.32 29.18
N LEU A 410 32.57 34.58 28.79
CA LEU A 410 31.61 33.97 29.72
C LEU A 410 31.98 32.53 30.13
N GLY A 411 32.94 31.91 29.44
CA GLY A 411 33.41 30.57 29.78
C GLY A 411 32.31 29.51 29.72
N ASP A 412 32.24 28.65 30.73
CA ASP A 412 31.32 27.50 30.80
C ASP A 412 29.95 27.82 31.41
N ASP A 413 29.65 29.08 31.76
CA ASP A 413 28.32 29.46 32.25
C ASP A 413 27.28 29.42 31.11
N LYS A 414 26.62 28.26 30.98
CA LYS A 414 25.61 28.00 29.95
C LYS A 414 24.40 28.93 30.05
N GLN A 415 24.02 29.35 31.25
CA GLN A 415 22.85 30.23 31.44
C GLN A 415 23.20 31.66 31.02
N ALA A 416 24.33 32.19 31.47
CA ALA A 416 24.82 33.50 31.06
C ALA A 416 25.08 33.55 29.54
N MET A 417 25.69 32.50 28.97
CA MET A 417 25.95 32.39 27.52
C MET A 417 24.65 32.38 26.72
N SER A 418 23.63 31.63 27.15
CA SER A 418 22.32 31.59 26.49
C SER A 418 21.63 32.96 26.50
N LYS A 419 21.64 33.65 27.65
CA LYS A 419 21.04 34.99 27.81
C LYS A 419 21.75 36.04 26.95
N ALA A 420 23.08 36.10 27.03
CA ALA A 420 23.87 37.07 26.29
C ALA A 420 23.82 36.83 24.76
N MET A 421 23.72 35.56 24.33
CA MET A 421 23.51 35.22 22.92
C MET A 421 22.13 35.64 22.42
N MET A 422 21.08 35.46 23.22
CA MET A 422 19.74 35.97 22.89
C MET A 422 19.70 37.50 22.81
N GLU A 423 20.38 38.19 23.73
CA GLU A 423 20.51 39.65 23.68
C GLU A 423 21.28 40.12 22.43
N LEU A 424 22.35 39.42 22.05
CA LEU A 424 23.09 39.70 20.82
C LEU A 424 22.20 39.54 19.58
N TYR A 425 21.46 38.44 19.48
CA TYR A 425 20.53 38.23 18.35
C TYR A 425 19.42 39.28 18.30
N ARG A 426 18.91 39.72 19.46
CA ARG A 426 17.89 40.77 19.55
C ARG A 426 18.44 42.14 19.13
N LYS A 427 19.65 42.49 19.56
CA LYS A 427 20.34 43.75 19.18
C LYS A 427 20.62 43.81 17.69
N GLU A 428 21.08 42.69 17.12
CA GLU A 428 21.41 42.58 15.69
C GLU A 428 20.19 42.25 14.82
N LYS A 429 19.00 42.12 15.42
CA LYS A 429 17.72 41.78 14.76
C LYS A 429 17.79 40.51 13.90
N VAL A 430 18.59 39.52 14.33
CA VAL A 430 18.75 38.22 13.67
C VAL A 430 17.82 37.20 14.32
N ASN A 431 17.07 36.43 13.53
CA ASN A 431 16.23 35.35 14.04
C ASN A 431 17.03 34.02 14.10
N PRO A 432 17.33 33.48 15.30
CA PRO A 432 18.10 32.24 15.43
C PRO A 432 17.35 31.00 14.87
N LEU A 433 16.02 31.05 14.80
CA LEU A 433 15.20 29.98 14.20
C LEU A 433 15.06 30.10 12.68
N GLY A 434 15.58 31.19 12.10
CA GLY A 434 15.56 31.39 10.65
C GLY A 434 16.24 30.24 9.90
N GLY A 435 17.23 29.58 10.50
CA GLY A 435 17.97 28.47 9.89
C GLY A 435 17.20 27.15 9.78
N CYS A 436 16.23 26.87 10.67
CA CYS A 436 15.47 25.62 10.66
C CYS A 436 14.11 25.73 9.95
N LEU A 437 13.66 26.95 9.61
CA LEU A 437 12.39 27.20 8.93
C LEU A 437 12.23 26.42 7.59
N PRO A 438 13.25 26.30 6.71
CA PRO A 438 13.12 25.53 5.47
C PRO A 438 12.85 24.06 5.71
N MET A 439 13.46 23.48 6.76
CA MET A 439 13.23 22.09 7.10
C MET A 439 11.78 21.87 7.52
N LEU A 440 11.20 22.77 8.32
CA LEU A 440 9.82 22.64 8.80
C LEU A 440 8.79 22.65 7.67
N ILE A 441 8.91 23.57 6.71
CA ILE A 441 8.02 23.65 5.55
C ILE A 441 8.17 22.40 4.66
N GLN A 442 9.36 21.82 4.65
CA GLN A 442 9.66 20.66 3.81
C GLN A 442 9.20 19.33 4.41
N ILE A 443 9.08 19.20 5.74
CA ILE A 443 8.66 17.95 6.39
C ILE A 443 7.34 17.38 5.79
N PRO A 444 6.25 18.16 5.63
CA PRO A 444 5.02 17.65 5.02
C PRO A 444 5.21 17.19 3.56
N VAL A 445 5.98 17.94 2.76
CA VAL A 445 6.27 17.57 1.37
C VAL A 445 7.08 16.27 1.32
N PHE A 446 8.09 16.13 2.19
CA PHE A 446 8.88 14.91 2.27
C PHE A 446 8.02 13.70 2.58
N PHE A 447 7.15 13.77 3.60
CA PHE A 447 6.27 12.66 3.92
C PHE A 447 5.27 12.36 2.79
N ALA A 448 4.73 13.39 2.14
CA ALA A 448 3.85 13.19 0.99
C ALA A 448 4.56 12.45 -0.17
N LEU A 449 5.76 12.90 -0.55
CA LEU A 449 6.57 12.21 -1.57
C LEU A 449 7.01 10.83 -1.12
N TYR A 450 7.35 10.63 0.16
CA TYR A 450 7.66 9.32 0.70
C TYR A 450 6.53 8.33 0.45
N TYR A 451 5.29 8.69 0.78
CA TYR A 451 4.13 7.83 0.52
C TYR A 451 3.93 7.58 -0.97
N VAL A 452 4.05 8.61 -1.81
CA VAL A 452 3.96 8.46 -3.27
C VAL A 452 5.00 7.47 -3.79
N LEU A 453 6.25 7.58 -3.35
CA LEU A 453 7.35 6.77 -3.86
C LEU A 453 7.29 5.31 -3.43
N VAL A 454 6.72 5.04 -2.24
CA VAL A 454 6.65 3.69 -1.66
C VAL A 454 5.38 2.95 -2.06
N GLU A 455 4.26 3.65 -2.25
CA GLU A 455 2.95 3.02 -2.49
C GLU A 455 2.53 3.00 -3.96
N SER A 456 3.14 3.82 -4.82
CA SER A 456 2.75 3.87 -6.24
C SER A 456 3.37 2.71 -7.03
N VAL A 457 2.51 1.82 -7.53
CA VAL A 457 2.90 0.66 -8.35
C VAL A 457 3.59 1.06 -9.65
N GLU A 458 3.37 2.27 -10.15
CA GLU A 458 4.02 2.82 -11.34
C GLU A 458 5.53 3.02 -11.16
N LEU A 459 6.00 3.14 -9.91
CA LEU A 459 7.41 3.29 -9.56
C LEU A 459 8.09 1.94 -9.27
N ARG A 460 7.30 0.87 -9.09
CA ARG A 460 7.81 -0.49 -8.95
C ARG A 460 8.58 -0.87 -10.20
N GLN A 461 9.85 -1.27 -10.04
CA GLN A 461 10.73 -1.68 -11.15
C GLN A 461 10.93 -0.59 -12.22
N ALA A 462 10.64 0.67 -11.89
CA ALA A 462 10.87 1.79 -12.80
C ALA A 462 12.37 2.12 -12.85
N PRO A 463 13.00 2.15 -14.04
CA PRO A 463 14.40 2.49 -14.17
C PRO A 463 14.62 4.01 -14.08
N TRP A 464 15.84 4.39 -13.70
CA TRP A 464 16.33 5.76 -13.84
C TRP A 464 17.48 5.83 -14.84
N ILE A 465 18.72 5.70 -14.38
CA ILE A 465 19.93 5.81 -15.20
C ILE A 465 21.07 4.97 -14.59
N PHE A 466 22.03 4.59 -15.44
CA PHE A 466 23.23 3.83 -15.08
C PHE A 466 22.93 2.53 -14.33
N TRP A 467 23.18 2.47 -13.01
CA TRP A 467 22.98 1.26 -12.21
C TRP A 467 21.60 1.17 -11.54
N ILE A 468 20.82 2.26 -11.53
CA ILE A 468 19.49 2.31 -10.92
C ILE A 468 18.46 1.84 -11.93
N HIS A 469 18.11 0.55 -11.84
CA HIS A 469 17.11 -0.09 -12.68
C HIS A 469 15.75 -0.24 -11.99
N ASP A 470 15.66 0.03 -10.69
CA ASP A 470 14.43 -0.03 -9.91
C ASP A 470 14.44 1.04 -8.81
N LEU A 471 13.55 2.02 -8.95
CA LEU A 471 13.37 3.13 -8.02
C LEU A 471 12.69 2.72 -6.70
N SER A 472 11.98 1.58 -6.69
CA SER A 472 11.20 1.12 -5.54
C SER A 472 12.01 0.27 -4.54
N VAL A 473 13.21 -0.17 -4.92
CA VAL A 473 14.12 -0.95 -4.07
C VAL A 473 15.39 -0.15 -3.76
N LYS A 474 16.16 -0.60 -2.76
CA LYS A 474 17.43 0.04 -2.39
C LYS A 474 18.45 0.04 -3.53
N ASP A 475 19.33 1.03 -3.53
CA ASP A 475 20.45 1.08 -4.47
C ASP A 475 21.35 -0.16 -4.28
N PRO A 476 21.51 -1.04 -5.29
CA PRO A 476 22.30 -2.26 -5.17
C PRO A 476 23.79 -2.01 -4.89
N PHE A 477 24.32 -0.86 -5.30
CA PHE A 477 25.72 -0.48 -5.10
C PHE A 477 25.93 0.55 -3.99
N TYR A 478 24.84 1.03 -3.37
CA TYR A 478 24.86 2.04 -2.32
C TYR A 478 25.55 3.37 -2.70
N ILE A 479 25.76 3.63 -3.99
CA ILE A 479 26.42 4.84 -4.48
C ILE A 479 25.55 6.07 -4.20
N LEU A 480 24.25 5.98 -4.47
CA LEU A 480 23.32 7.09 -4.33
C LEU A 480 23.15 7.53 -2.86
N PRO A 481 23.01 6.63 -1.86
CA PRO A 481 23.08 7.01 -0.44
C PRO A 481 24.38 7.72 -0.05
N VAL A 482 25.53 7.27 -0.56
CA VAL A 482 26.83 7.91 -0.28
C VAL A 482 26.89 9.31 -0.88
N LEU A 483 26.44 9.48 -2.14
CA LEU A 483 26.33 10.80 -2.77
C LEU A 483 25.37 11.73 -2.02
N MET A 484 24.25 11.18 -1.53
CA MET A 484 23.33 11.87 -0.65
C MET A 484 24.01 12.34 0.65
N GLY A 485 24.76 11.46 1.33
CA GLY A 485 25.56 11.81 2.50
C GLY A 485 26.60 12.90 2.25
N LEU A 486 27.34 12.80 1.15
CA LEU A 486 28.32 13.81 0.73
C LEU A 486 27.65 15.16 0.45
N SER A 487 26.47 15.15 -0.19
CA SER A 487 25.70 16.38 -0.41
C SER A 487 25.24 17.00 0.92
N MET A 488 24.83 16.19 1.91
CA MET A 488 24.50 16.69 3.24
C MET A 488 25.71 17.30 3.95
N LEU A 489 26.89 16.67 3.87
CA LEU A 489 28.13 17.22 4.42
C LEU A 489 28.48 18.58 3.77
N LEU A 490 28.33 18.69 2.45
CA LEU A 490 28.56 19.94 1.73
C LEU A 490 27.57 21.03 2.15
N GLN A 491 26.28 20.70 2.25
CA GLN A 491 25.23 21.61 2.71
C GLN A 491 25.48 22.09 4.15
N GLN A 492 25.93 21.18 5.02
CA GLN A 492 26.28 21.52 6.40
C GLN A 492 27.48 22.46 6.47
N LYS A 493 28.51 22.27 5.64
CA LYS A 493 29.68 23.16 5.58
C LYS A 493 29.35 24.58 5.13
N LEU A 494 28.33 24.75 4.28
CA LEU A 494 27.84 26.08 3.91
C LEU A 494 27.07 26.75 5.06
N SER A 495 26.48 25.95 5.95
CA SER A 495 25.64 26.45 7.03
C SER A 495 26.48 26.91 8.24
N PRO A 496 26.10 28.00 8.94
CA PRO A 496 26.81 28.43 10.14
C PRO A 496 26.78 27.34 11.21
N PRO A 497 27.91 27.05 11.90
CA PRO A 497 27.92 26.03 12.93
C PRO A 497 27.08 26.47 14.14
N PRO A 498 26.41 25.52 14.83
CA PRO A 498 25.75 25.80 16.08
C PRO A 498 26.74 26.36 17.13
N PRO A 499 26.31 27.29 18.01
CA PRO A 499 27.16 27.89 19.03
C PRO A 499 27.57 26.89 20.14
N ASP A 500 26.78 25.84 20.38
CA ASP A 500 27.12 24.77 21.32
C ASP A 500 28.02 23.71 20.63
N PRO A 501 29.25 23.44 21.13
CA PRO A 501 30.15 22.47 20.50
C PRO A 501 29.62 21.05 20.55
N ALA A 502 28.83 20.70 21.57
CA ALA A 502 28.22 19.37 21.64
C ALA A 502 27.21 19.18 20.49
N GLN A 503 26.39 20.21 20.22
CA GLN A 503 25.46 20.21 19.10
C GLN A 503 26.20 20.24 17.75
N ALA A 504 27.29 21.00 17.64
CA ALA A 504 28.10 21.04 16.42
C ALA A 504 28.73 19.67 16.12
N LYS A 505 29.30 18.99 17.13
CA LYS A 505 29.85 17.63 16.98
C LYS A 505 28.78 16.63 16.53
N MET A 506 27.60 16.65 17.15
CA MET A 506 26.48 15.78 16.75
C MET A 506 26.05 16.04 15.31
N MET A 507 25.92 17.31 14.90
CA MET A 507 25.58 17.67 13.53
C MET A 507 26.62 17.15 12.53
N MET A 508 27.91 17.10 12.87
CA MET A 508 28.95 16.55 11.99
C MET A 508 28.77 15.04 11.71
N PHE A 509 28.20 14.28 12.67
CA PHE A 509 27.91 12.86 12.48
C PHE A 509 26.56 12.61 11.81
N LEU A 510 25.64 13.58 11.81
CA LEU A 510 24.30 13.42 11.26
C LEU A 510 24.30 12.95 9.78
N PRO A 511 25.13 13.49 8.87
CA PRO A 511 25.19 12.97 7.50
C PRO A 511 25.60 11.51 7.40
N VAL A 512 26.52 11.05 8.27
CA VAL A 512 26.96 9.64 8.30
C VAL A 512 25.82 8.75 8.78
N ILE A 513 25.15 9.13 9.87
CA ILE A 513 24.00 8.41 10.42
C ILE A 513 22.88 8.32 9.37
N MET A 514 22.55 9.44 8.72
CA MET A 514 21.53 9.49 7.68
C MET A 514 21.94 8.67 6.45
N THR A 515 23.21 8.66 6.06
CA THR A 515 23.70 7.82 4.97
C THR A 515 23.44 6.34 5.26
N VAL A 516 23.85 5.86 6.44
CA VAL A 516 23.63 4.47 6.89
C VAL A 516 22.14 4.14 6.93
N PHE A 517 21.33 5.05 7.46
CA PHE A 517 19.87 4.89 7.51
C PHE A 517 19.25 4.71 6.11
N PHE A 518 19.65 5.53 5.13
CA PHE A 518 19.12 5.48 3.77
C PHE A 518 19.69 4.33 2.91
N LEU A 519 20.65 3.52 3.40
CA LEU A 519 21.15 2.34 2.67
C LEU A 519 20.06 1.30 2.40
N SER A 520 19.06 1.21 3.28
CA SER A 520 17.96 0.23 3.18
C SER A 520 16.71 0.80 2.53
N PHE A 521 16.68 2.08 2.17
CA PHE A 521 15.49 2.74 1.61
C PHE A 521 15.44 2.65 0.07
N PRO A 522 14.23 2.75 -0.52
CA PRO A 522 14.06 2.83 -1.97
C PRO A 522 14.92 3.91 -2.62
N SER A 523 15.60 3.58 -3.71
CA SER A 523 16.53 4.47 -4.40
C SER A 523 15.84 5.74 -4.92
N GLY A 524 14.56 5.68 -5.28
CA GLY A 524 13.76 6.85 -5.64
C GLY A 524 13.62 7.86 -4.50
N LEU A 525 13.50 7.40 -3.25
CA LEU A 525 13.47 8.28 -2.09
C LEU A 525 14.84 8.91 -1.84
N VAL A 526 15.90 8.12 -1.97
CA VAL A 526 17.28 8.62 -1.85
C VAL A 526 17.58 9.66 -2.94
N LEU A 527 17.11 9.41 -4.17
CA LEU A 527 17.23 10.33 -5.31
C LEU A 527 16.54 11.65 -5.05
N TYR A 528 15.32 11.63 -4.53
CA TYR A 528 14.61 12.83 -4.09
C TYR A 528 15.47 13.62 -3.10
N TRP A 529 15.99 12.96 -2.06
CA TRP A 529 16.75 13.62 -1.01
C TRP A 529 18.07 14.21 -1.52
N PHE A 530 18.80 13.45 -2.34
CA PHE A 530 20.03 13.93 -2.98
C PHE A 530 19.76 15.16 -3.86
N THR A 531 18.75 15.08 -4.74
CA THR A 531 18.35 16.20 -5.60
C THR A 531 17.98 17.43 -4.77
N ASN A 532 17.18 17.20 -3.73
CA ASN A 532 16.78 18.24 -2.80
C ASN A 532 17.98 18.95 -2.16
N ASN A 533 18.99 18.20 -1.73
CA ASN A 533 20.21 18.77 -1.16
C ASN A 533 20.97 19.59 -2.20
N CYS A 534 21.17 19.06 -3.41
CA CYS A 534 21.86 19.77 -4.49
C CYS A 534 21.19 21.11 -4.83
N VAL A 535 19.86 21.13 -4.97
CA VAL A 535 19.11 22.38 -5.22
C VAL A 535 19.22 23.33 -4.02
N SER A 536 19.14 22.81 -2.80
CA SER A 536 19.28 23.62 -1.57
C SER A 536 20.66 24.25 -1.45
N ILE A 537 21.72 23.50 -1.76
CA ILE A 537 23.11 23.97 -1.80
C ILE A 537 23.25 25.13 -2.78
N LEU A 538 22.69 24.97 -3.99
CA LEU A 538 22.70 26.02 -5.00
C LEU A 538 21.98 27.28 -4.52
N GLN A 539 20.75 27.14 -3.98
CA GLN A 539 19.98 28.26 -3.45
C GLN A 539 20.72 28.97 -2.29
N GLN A 540 21.30 28.21 -1.38
CA GLN A 540 22.06 28.72 -0.24
C GLN A 540 23.32 29.46 -0.69
N TRP A 541 24.07 28.88 -1.63
CA TRP A 541 25.27 29.50 -2.18
C TRP A 541 24.96 30.82 -2.89
N ILE A 542 23.90 30.87 -3.71
CA ILE A 542 23.44 32.11 -4.37
C ILE A 542 23.08 33.16 -3.31
N ALA A 543 22.29 32.80 -2.30
CA ALA A 543 21.85 33.73 -1.26
C ALA A 543 23.03 34.31 -0.46
N MET A 544 24.00 33.48 -0.09
CA MET A 544 25.21 33.93 0.63
C MET A 544 26.07 34.87 -0.23
N ARG A 545 26.28 34.53 -1.50
CA ARG A 545 27.06 35.38 -2.41
C ARG A 545 26.40 36.74 -2.65
N MET A 546 25.07 36.78 -2.74
CA MET A 546 24.32 38.02 -2.83
C MET A 546 24.44 38.87 -1.57
N HIS A 547 24.40 38.26 -0.38
CA HIS A 547 24.62 38.95 0.91
C HIS A 547 26.01 39.59 0.97
N ASP A 548 27.05 38.83 0.62
CA ASP A 548 28.44 39.32 0.65
C ASP A 548 28.66 40.50 -0.31
N ARG A 549 28.07 40.45 -1.52
CA ARG A 549 28.11 41.58 -2.47
C ARG A 549 27.40 42.83 -1.93
N ARG A 550 26.22 42.67 -1.31
CA ARG A 550 25.48 43.80 -0.72
C ARG A 550 26.24 44.46 0.43
N LYS A 551 26.97 43.67 1.21
CA LYS A 551 27.83 44.15 2.30
C LYS A 551 29.00 44.96 1.76
N GLN A 552 29.66 44.49 0.70
CA GLN A 552 30.74 45.21 0.03
C GLN A 552 30.28 46.52 -0.63
N ALA A 553 29.06 46.55 -1.18
CA ALA A 553 28.49 47.71 -1.85
C ALA A 553 27.94 48.80 -0.91
N ARG A 554 27.86 48.54 0.41
CA ARG A 554 27.52 49.54 1.42
C ARG A 554 28.79 49.91 2.18
N PRO A 555 29.59 50.88 1.70
CA PRO A 555 30.62 51.46 2.55
C PRO A 555 29.92 52.12 3.76
N ASN A 556 30.47 51.86 4.95
CA ASN A 556 29.91 52.22 6.25
C ASN A 556 29.39 53.66 6.33
#